data_AF-A0A7W1G723-F1
#
_entry.id   AF-A0A7W1G723-F1
#
_cell.length_a   1.000
_cell.length_b   1.000
_cell.length_c   1.000
_cell.angle_alpha   90.00
_cell.angle_beta   90.00
_cell.angle_gamma   90.00
#
_symmetry.space_group_name_H-M   'P 1'
#
loop_
_entity.id
_entity.type
_entity.pdbx_description
1 polymer ?
#
loop_
_entity_poly.entity_id
_entity_poly.type
_entity_poly.pdbx_seq_one_letter_code
_entity_poly.pdbx_strand_id
1 'polypeptide(L)' 'AGLVRITYDMYSIPDRLDCFYKGVLVASTGGLVSGSATLQWAYNPQPGDPSWCLVVMSAPNSGTAWVYTLNCPT' A
#
# COMPACT_ATOMS: atom_id res chain seq x y z
N ALA A 1 -4.11 -17.59 3.46
CA ALA A 1 -4.66 -16.42 4.19
C ALA A 1 -3.61 -15.92 5.16
N GLY A 2 -3.56 -14.63 5.48
CA GLY A 2 -2.57 -14.07 6.40
C GLY A 2 -2.54 -12.55 6.36
N LEU A 3 -1.51 -11.95 6.96
CA LEU A 3 -1.38 -10.50 7.01
C LEU A 3 -0.51 -9.99 5.86
N VAL A 4 -1.05 -9.10 5.05
CA VAL A 4 -0.27 -8.34 4.06
C VAL A 4 0.26 -7.09 4.74
N ARG A 5 1.54 -6.78 4.53
CA ARG A 5 2.19 -5.57 5.05
C ARG A 5 2.83 -4.78 3.92
N ILE A 6 2.59 -3.48 3.90
CA ILE A 6 3.25 -2.52 3.03
C ILE A 6 4.05 -1.57 3.91
N THR A 7 5.36 -1.72 3.89
CA THR A 7 6.27 -0.74 4.51
C THR A 7 6.63 0.29 3.46
N TYR A 8 6.60 1.56 3.81
CA TYR A 8 6.93 2.64 2.88
C TYR A 8 7.84 3.67 3.55
N ASP A 9 8.54 4.44 2.73
CA ASP A 9 9.16 5.71 3.08
C ASP A 9 8.90 6.72 1.96
N MET A 10 8.14 7.79 2.25
CA MET A 10 7.87 8.89 1.31
C MET A 10 8.88 10.04 1.46
N TYR A 11 9.97 9.83 2.21
CA TYR A 11 10.98 10.84 2.49
C TYR A 11 10.37 12.16 2.97
N SER A 12 10.78 13.31 2.42
CA SER A 12 10.39 14.64 2.89
C SER A 12 9.24 15.28 2.12
N ILE A 13 8.90 14.80 0.91
CA ILE A 13 7.82 15.36 0.09
C ILE A 13 6.60 14.42 0.22
N PRO A 14 5.45 14.90 0.69
CA PRO A 14 4.36 14.02 1.08
C PRO A 14 3.62 13.45 -0.14
N ASP A 15 3.39 12.14 -0.10
CA ASP A 15 2.71 11.35 -1.11
C ASP A 15 1.61 10.49 -0.47
N ARG A 16 0.74 9.90 -1.28
CA ARG A 16 -0.33 9.01 -0.80
C ARG A 16 -0.19 7.62 -1.41
N LEU A 17 -0.18 6.60 -0.55
CA LEU A 17 -0.29 5.20 -0.93
C LEU A 17 -1.67 4.65 -0.56
N ASP A 18 -2.31 4.01 -1.53
CA ASP A 18 -3.54 3.21 -1.38
C ASP A 18 -3.33 1.79 -1.91
N CYS A 19 -3.91 0.81 -1.22
CA CYS A 19 -3.90 -0.58 -1.63
C CYS A 19 -5.33 -1.09 -1.82
N PHE A 20 -5.58 -1.69 -2.97
CA PHE A 20 -6.86 -2.27 -3.33
C PHE A 20 -6.75 -3.76 -3.55
N TYR A 21 -7.74 -4.50 -3.05
CA TYR A 21 -7.90 -5.92 -3.31
C TYR A 21 -9.31 -6.18 -3.84
N LYS A 22 -9.42 -6.81 -5.01
CA LYS A 22 -10.71 -7.01 -5.71
C LYS A 22 -11.49 -5.70 -5.91
N GLY A 23 -10.77 -4.60 -6.16
CA GLY A 23 -11.34 -3.26 -6.33
C GLY A 23 -11.74 -2.54 -5.03
N VAL A 24 -11.59 -3.17 -3.87
CA VAL A 24 -11.94 -2.58 -2.56
C VAL A 24 -10.69 -2.01 -1.91
N LEU A 25 -10.78 -0.78 -1.35
CA LEU A 25 -9.69 -0.17 -0.57
C LEU A 25 -9.49 -0.96 0.73
N VAL A 26 -8.35 -1.62 0.86
CA VAL A 26 -8.02 -2.47 2.02
C VAL A 26 -6.98 -1.84 2.95
N ALA A 27 -6.15 -0.92 2.43
CA ALA A 27 -5.26 -0.13 3.25
C ALA A 27 -4.98 1.22 2.57
N SER A 28 -4.80 2.27 3.38
CA SER A 28 -4.54 3.62 2.89
C SER A 28 -3.75 4.42 3.91
N THR A 29 -2.93 5.33 3.40
CA THR A 29 -2.34 6.43 4.19
C THR A 29 -3.38 7.48 4.62
N GLY A 30 -4.58 7.48 4.02
CA GLY A 30 -5.68 8.39 4.34
C GLY A 30 -5.49 9.82 3.81
N GLY A 31 -4.36 10.11 3.17
CA GLY A 31 -3.97 11.45 2.71
C GLY A 31 -2.51 11.48 2.30
N LEU A 32 -1.99 12.67 2.02
CA LEU A 32 -0.56 12.87 1.75
C LEU A 32 0.23 12.78 3.07
N VAL A 33 1.24 11.93 3.11
CA VAL A 33 2.09 11.70 4.29
C VAL A 33 3.56 11.65 3.89
N SER A 34 4.44 12.05 4.80
CA SER A 34 5.89 11.99 4.67
C SER A 34 6.48 10.94 5.61
N GLY A 35 7.74 10.58 5.37
CA GLY A 35 8.51 9.66 6.19
C GLY A 35 8.05 8.20 6.07
N SER A 36 8.51 7.39 7.02
CA SER A 36 8.31 5.95 6.99
C SER A 36 7.17 5.49 7.88
N ALA A 37 6.35 4.56 7.37
CA ALA A 37 5.38 3.84 8.19
C ALA A 37 5.01 2.48 7.58
N THR A 38 4.04 1.80 8.19
CA THR A 38 3.53 0.51 7.72
C THR A 38 2.00 0.57 7.60
N LEU A 39 1.50 0.14 6.44
CA LEU A 39 0.10 -0.23 6.26
C LEU A 39 -0.05 -1.75 6.33
N GLN A 40 -1.17 -2.23 6.83
CA GLN A 40 -1.43 -3.67 6.91
C GLN A 40 -2.92 -3.99 6.76
N TRP A 41 -3.23 -5.14 6.19
CA TRP A 41 -4.59 -5.65 6.05
C TRP A 41 -4.62 -7.18 6.03
N ALA A 42 -5.76 -7.74 6.46
CA ALA A 42 -5.95 -9.18 6.52
C ALA A 42 -6.36 -9.74 5.14
N TYR A 43 -5.51 -10.59 4.57
CA TYR A 43 -5.76 -11.30 3.31
C TYR A 43 -6.40 -12.66 3.56
N ASN A 44 -7.67 -12.80 3.17
CA ASN A 44 -8.44 -14.04 3.30
C ASN A 44 -9.07 -14.45 1.96
N PRO A 45 -8.28 -14.98 1.01
CA PRO A 45 -8.76 -15.32 -0.33
C PRO A 45 -9.68 -16.54 -0.31
N GLN A 46 -10.64 -16.56 -1.24
CA GLN A 46 -11.45 -17.72 -1.57
C GLN A 46 -10.93 -18.42 -2.85
N PRO A 47 -11.34 -19.66 -3.16
CA PRO A 47 -10.99 -20.29 -4.42
C PRO A 47 -11.38 -19.41 -5.63
N GLY A 48 -10.40 -19.11 -6.49
CA GLY A 48 -10.58 -18.24 -7.66
C GLY A 48 -10.31 -16.75 -7.42
N ASP A 49 -10.09 -16.32 -6.17
CA ASP A 49 -9.65 -14.96 -5.87
C ASP A 49 -8.21 -14.67 -6.37
N PRO A 50 -7.87 -13.42 -6.71
CA PRO A 50 -6.52 -13.07 -7.13
C PRO A 50 -5.51 -13.18 -5.99
N SER A 51 -4.27 -13.54 -6.35
CA SER A 51 -3.10 -13.55 -5.46
C SER A 51 -2.33 -12.22 -5.44
N TRP A 52 -2.87 -11.18 -6.06
CA TRP A 52 -2.27 -9.85 -6.17
C TRP A 52 -3.20 -8.77 -5.62
N CYS A 53 -2.62 -7.62 -5.29
CA CYS A 53 -3.35 -6.40 -4.95
C CYS A 53 -2.81 -5.24 -5.80
N LEU A 54 -3.64 -4.21 -6.00
CA LEU A 54 -3.22 -3.00 -6.70
C LEU A 54 -2.71 -1.99 -5.68
N VAL A 55 -1.45 -1.58 -5.81
CA VAL A 55 -0.89 -0.46 -5.04
C VAL A 55 -0.88 0.76 -5.95
N VAL A 56 -1.52 1.84 -5.49
CA VAL A 56 -1.57 3.13 -6.19
C VAL A 56 -0.78 4.15 -5.38
N MET A 57 0.23 4.74 -6.01
CA MET A 57 0.97 5.87 -5.44
C MET A 57 0.52 7.16 -6.13
N SER A 58 0.06 8.12 -5.35
CA SER A 58 -0.29 9.47 -5.82
C SER A 58 0.73 10.47 -5.31
N ALA A 59 1.50 11.04 -6.23
CA ALA A 59 2.64 11.90 -5.93
C ALA A 59 2.46 13.26 -6.62
N PRO A 60 1.67 14.19 -6.05
CA PRO A 60 1.23 15.41 -6.73
C PRO A 60 2.30 16.51 -6.81
N ASN A 61 3.34 16.42 -5.99
CA ASN A 61 4.37 17.43 -5.88
C ASN A 61 5.61 17.06 -6.71
N SER A 62 6.22 18.03 -7.38
CA SER A 62 7.47 17.82 -8.10
C SER A 62 8.61 17.43 -7.16
N GLY A 63 9.49 16.53 -7.59
CA GLY A 63 10.67 16.12 -6.80
C GLY A 63 10.37 15.05 -5.74
N THR A 64 9.12 14.59 -5.64
CA THR A 64 8.72 13.38 -4.92
C THR A 64 9.67 12.21 -5.22
N ALA A 65 9.98 11.48 -4.16
CA ALA A 65 10.64 10.19 -4.22
C ALA A 65 10.03 9.32 -3.12
N TRP A 66 9.99 8.02 -3.35
CA TRP A 66 9.44 7.08 -2.40
C TRP A 66 10.03 5.69 -2.63
N VAL A 67 10.00 4.88 -1.58
CA VAL A 67 10.27 3.45 -1.65
C VAL A 67 9.19 2.72 -0.87
N TYR A 68 8.76 1.56 -1.38
CA TYR A 68 7.87 0.67 -0.65
C TYR A 68 8.27 -0.79 -0.82
N THR A 69 7.86 -1.62 0.11
CA THR A 69 8.00 -3.08 0.05
C THR A 69 6.68 -3.73 0.42
N LEU A 70 6.20 -4.61 -0.47
CA LEU A 70 4.99 -5.40 -0.26
C LEU A 70 5.38 -6.80 0.21
N ASN A 71 4.94 -7.15 1.42
CA ASN A 71 5.09 -8.50 1.97
C ASN A 71 3.73 -9.20 1.93
N CYS A 72 3.63 -10.24 1.11
CA CYS A 72 2.44 -11.10 1.02
C CYS A 72 2.61 -12.36 1.90
N PRO A 73 1.56 -12.79 2.60
CA PRO A 73 1.58 -14.05 3.33
C PRO A 73 1.62 -15.24 2.36
N THR A 74 2.36 -16.29 2.72
CA THR A 74 2.45 -17.58 2.01
C THR A 74 1.25 -18.47 2.34
#